data_AF-A9DR88-F1
#
_entry.id   AF-A9DR88-F1
#
_cell.length_a   1.000
_cell.length_b   1.000
_cell.length_c   1.000
_cell.angle_alpha   90.00
_cell.angle_beta   90.00
_cell.angle_gamma   90.00
#
_symmetry.space_group_name_H-M   'P 1'
#
loop_
_entity.id
_entity.type
_entity.pdbx_description
1 polymer ?
#
loop_
_entity_poly.entity_id
_entity_poly.type
_entity_poly.pdbx_seq_one_letter_code
_entity_poly.pdbx_strand_id
1 'polypeptide(L)' 'MEYLVLREIYLEDLVKVVNKHIQDGWKPLGGINSCRDKHFGGNAEISYTQALIK' A
#
# COMPACT_ATOMS: atom_id res chain seq x y z
N MET A 1 13.28 -15.20 -4.29
CA MET A 1 12.94 -14.08 -3.40
C MET A 1 12.23 -13.07 -4.27
N GLU A 2 10.91 -13.05 -4.17
CA GLU A 2 10.01 -12.21 -4.96
C GLU A 2 9.53 -11.05 -4.10
N TYR A 3 9.32 -9.88 -4.72
CA TYR A 3 8.87 -8.66 -4.04
C TYR A 3 7.66 -8.07 -4.74
N LEU A 4 6.73 -7.55 -3.94
CA LEU A 4 5.52 -6.90 -4.42
C LEU A 4 5.24 -5.65 -3.58
N VAL A 5 4.92 -4.54 -4.23
CA VAL A 5 4.52 -3.29 -3.58
C VAL A 5 3.10 -2.94 -4.01
N LEU A 6 2.20 -2.85 -3.03
CA LEU A 6 0.80 -2.51 -3.22
C LEU A 6 0.58 -1.06 -2.77
N ARG A 7 -0.14 -0.27 -3.56
CA ARG A 7 -0.51 1.12 -3.24
C ARG A 7 -1.99 1.34 -3.47
N GLU A 8 -2.69 1.90 -2.50
CA GLU A 8 -4.10 2.28 -2.61
C GLU A 8 -4.37 3.65 -2.01
N ILE A 9 -5.45 4.30 -2.44
CA ILE A 9 -5.92 5.57 -1.88
C ILE A 9 -6.74 5.33 -0.61
N TYR A 10 -7.47 4.21 -0.54
CA TYR A 10 -8.24 3.81 0.64
C TYR A 10 -7.53 2.70 1.40
N LEU A 11 -7.39 2.88 2.72
CA LEU A 11 -6.75 1.89 3.57
C LEU A 11 -7.48 0.54 3.55
N GLU A 12 -8.82 0.56 3.49
CA GLU A 12 -9.62 -0.67 3.43
C GLU A 12 -9.32 -1.51 2.19
N ASP A 13 -9.10 -0.85 1.05
CA ASP A 13 -8.78 -1.55 -0.19
C ASP A 13 -7.37 -2.11 -0.15
N LEU A 14 -6.40 -1.38 0.44
CA LEU A 14 -5.07 -1.92 0.67
C LEU A 14 -5.13 -3.19 1.54
N VAL A 15 -5.89 -3.16 2.64
CA VAL A 15 -6.03 -4.29 3.56
C VAL A 15 -6.62 -5.50 2.85
N LYS A 16 -7.65 -5.33 2.02
CA LYS A 16 -8.24 -6.43 1.23
C LYS A 16 -7.22 -7.09 0.32
N VAL A 17 -6.46 -6.29 -0.44
CA VAL A 17 -5.48 -6.81 -1.41
C VAL A 17 -4.28 -7.45 -0.69
N VAL A 18 -3.79 -6.85 0.40
CA VAL A 18 -2.72 -7.44 1.23
C VAL A 18 -3.14 -8.79 1.80
N ASN A 19 -4.35 -8.89 2.36
CA ASN A 19 -4.85 -10.14 2.95
C ASN A 19 -4.97 -11.27 1.92
N LYS A 20 -5.38 -10.94 0.68
CA LYS A 20 -5.39 -11.92 -0.42
C LYS A 20 -3.99 -12.48 -0.69
N HIS A 21 -2.98 -11.62 -0.77
CA HIS A 21 -1.60 -12.08 -1.00
C HIS A 21 -1.03 -12.85 0.20
N ILE A 22 -1.41 -12.49 1.42
CA ILE A 22 -1.03 -13.26 2.62
C ILE A 22 -1.57 -14.70 2.53
N GLN A 23 -2.82 -14.87 2.07
CA GLN A 23 -3.39 -16.21 1.82
C GLN A 23 -2.63 -16.99 0.74
N ASP A 24 -2.07 -16.28 -0.26
CA ASP A 24 -1.21 -16.86 -1.31
C ASP A 24 0.25 -17.10 -0.86
N GLY A 25 0.55 -16.91 0.44
CA GLY A 25 1.85 -17.21 1.06
C GLY A 25 2.85 -16.06 1.09
N TRP A 26 2.43 -14.83 0.77
CA TRP A 26 3.28 -13.65 0.90
C TRP A 26 3.39 -13.17 2.35
N LYS A 27 4.51 -12.53 2.69
CA LYS A 27 4.76 -11.96 4.03
C LYS A 27 4.90 -10.44 3.98
N PRO A 28 4.31 -9.69 4.93
CA PRO A 28 4.55 -8.26 5.05
C PRO A 28 6.01 -7.94 5.38
N LEU A 29 6.59 -6.96 4.69
CA LEU A 29 7.96 -6.50 4.92
C LEU A 29 8.01 -5.08 5.52
N GLY A 30 7.07 -4.21 5.16
CA GLY A 30 6.94 -2.86 5.71
C GLY A 30 5.93 -2.01 4.95
N GLY A 31 5.34 -1.01 5.60
CA GLY A 31 4.35 -0.13 5.00
C GLY A 31 4.64 1.35 5.25
N ILE A 32 4.21 2.21 4.34
CA ILE A 32 4.30 3.67 4.45
C ILE A 32 2.95 4.31 4.10
N ASN A 33 2.63 5.40 4.79
CA ASN A 33 1.52 6.27 4.45
C ASN A 33 2.11 7.57 3.90
N SER A 34 1.69 7.98 2.71
CA SER A 34 2.16 9.21 2.08
C SER A 34 0.99 10.15 1.88
N CYS A 35 1.13 11.39 2.35
CA CYS A 35 0.20 12.47 2.07
C CYS A 35 0.86 13.43 1.08
N ARG A 36 0.22 13.70 -0.06
CA ARG A 36 0.64 14.76 -0.98
C ARG A 36 -0.14 16.03 -0.65
N ASP A 37 0.54 17.03 -0.12
CA ASP A 37 -0.07 18.30 0.28
C ASP A 37 -0.40 19.21 -0.92
N LYS A 38 -1.42 20.05 -0.75
CA LYS A 38 -2.07 20.91 -1.75
C LYS A 38 -1.21 22.06 -2.26
N HIS A 39 -0.04 22.32 -1.66
CA HIS A 39 0.84 23.43 -2.04
C HIS A 39 1.37 23.36 -3.49
N PHE A 40 1.13 22.25 -4.20
CA PHE A 40 1.48 22.05 -5.61
C PHE A 40 0.28 22.03 -6.58
N GLY A 41 -0.88 22.57 -6.18
CA GLY A 41 -2.00 22.81 -7.11
C GLY A 41 -2.90 21.59 -7.41
N GLY A 42 -2.85 20.55 -6.57
CA GLY A 42 -3.72 19.37 -6.65
C GLY A 42 -4.56 19.15 -5.38
N ASN A 43 -5.55 18.25 -5.44
CA ASN A 43 -6.25 17.78 -4.26
C ASN A 43 -5.28 17.04 -3.32
N ALA A 44 -5.46 17.20 -2.00
CA ALA A 44 -4.70 16.41 -1.03
C ALA A 44 -5.05 14.94 -1.23
N GLU A 45 -4.06 14.12 -1.56
CA GLU A 45 -4.23 12.68 -1.71
C GLU A 45 -3.41 11.99 -0.62
N ILE A 46 -4.09 11.18 0.19
CA ILE A 46 -3.45 10.21 1.07
C ILE A 46 -3.40 8.91 0.30
N SER A 47 -2.23 8.25 0.31
CA SER A 47 -2.10 6.89 -0.19
C SER A 47 -1.35 6.02 0.81
N TYR A 48 -1.73 4.75 0.82
CA TYR A 48 -1.23 3.72 1.70
C TYR A 48 -0.44 2.73 0.86
N THR A 49 0.76 2.37 1.28
CA THR A 49 1.63 1.46 0.54
C THR A 49 2.13 0.34 1.44
N GLN A 50 2.11 -0.90 0.97
CA GLN A 50 2.61 -2.09 1.68
C GLN A 50 3.55 -2.89 0.78
N ALA A 51 4.76 -3.16 1.27
CA ALA A 51 5.70 -4.08 0.65
C ALA A 51 5.51 -5.51 1.19
N LEU A 52 5.55 -6.49 0.29
CA LEU A 52 5.42 -7.92 0.55
C LEU A 52 6.62 -8.69 -0.04
N ILE A 53 6.92 -9.85 0.54
CA ILE A 53 8.00 -10.75 0.09
C ILE A 53 7.55 -12.22 0.06
N LYS A 54 8.09 -13.00 -0.88
CA LYS A 54 7.90 -14.46 -0.99
C LYS A 54 9.20 -15.20 -1.31
#